data_AF-A0A662MMP8-F1
#
_entry.id   AF-A0A662MMP8-F1
#
_cell.length_a   1.000
_cell.length_b   1.000
_cell.length_c   1.000
_cell.angle_alpha   90.00
_cell.angle_beta   90.00
_cell.angle_gamma   90.00
#
_symmetry.space_group_name_H-M   'P 1'
#
loop_
_entity.id
_entity.type
_entity.pdbx_description
1 polymer ?
#
loop_
_entity_poly.entity_id
_entity_poly.type
_entity_poly.pdbx_seq_one_letter_code
_entity_poly.pdbx_strand_id
1 'polypeptide(L)'
;SRDMVYTLPEGAKYTADERFVNMSIGDLEAVIIYVNATLSAEGGTLTFTPTSTPYHIIFRIVPAEGVAGHMWEREYTEALKIRKAVGEMRIAISDGEHMADQFAYRENVRMELKHAERNRVRIEVSGEGEGGVMLLQMNREALQSRVRVYFDGEEVKEAENLGEVLEATGEEPLYYSEPAEKGSQYFAVYIPHFSTHTIEIVGVEEWPLADYLPYIAVGIVVLLVAAIFLALRKRK
;
A
#
# COMPACT_ATOMS: atom_id res chain seq x y z
N SER A 1 20.90 13.03 -21.58
CA SER A 1 19.52 13.09 -21.06
C SER A 1 18.89 14.38 -21.55
N ARG A 2 17.57 14.43 -21.76
CA ARG A 2 16.86 15.69 -22.02
C ARG A 2 16.33 16.21 -20.69
N ASP A 3 16.47 17.50 -20.44
CA ASP A 3 15.82 18.15 -19.31
C ASP A 3 14.30 18.04 -19.44
N MET A 4 13.62 17.94 -18.31
CA MET A 4 12.17 18.10 -18.24
C MET A 4 11.85 19.49 -17.74
N VAL A 5 11.04 20.21 -18.51
CA VAL A 5 10.68 21.60 -18.22
C VAL A 5 9.19 21.65 -17.93
N TYR A 6 8.82 22.26 -16.81
CA TYR A 6 7.45 22.48 -16.39
C TYR A 6 7.22 23.96 -16.10
N THR A 7 6.30 24.58 -16.82
CA THR A 7 5.93 25.98 -16.61
C THR A 7 4.74 26.05 -15.68
N LEU A 8 4.90 26.74 -14.56
CA LEU A 8 3.83 26.94 -13.59
C LEU A 8 2.75 27.86 -14.18
N PRO A 9 1.48 27.59 -13.91
CA PRO A 9 0.40 28.49 -14.30
C PRO A 9 0.54 29.84 -13.58
N GLU A 10 0.04 30.91 -14.21
CA GLU A 10 0.08 32.26 -13.63
C GLU A 10 -0.61 32.28 -12.25
N GLY A 11 0.04 32.91 -11.27
CA GLY A 11 -0.45 32.99 -9.90
C GLY A 11 -0.17 31.75 -9.03
N ALA A 12 0.41 30.68 -9.59
CA ALA A 12 0.85 29.55 -8.79
C ALA A 12 2.02 29.93 -7.87
N LYS A 13 1.99 29.37 -6.66
CA LYS A 13 3.08 29.44 -5.69
C LYS A 13 3.74 28.08 -5.60
N TYR A 14 5.02 28.05 -5.27
CA TYR A 14 5.71 26.81 -4.99
C TYR A 14 6.76 26.97 -3.90
N THR A 15 7.03 25.88 -3.20
CA THR A 15 8.22 25.69 -2.37
C THR A 15 8.94 24.45 -2.86
N ALA A 16 10.25 24.55 -3.00
CA ALA A 16 11.09 23.44 -3.45
C ALA A 16 12.06 23.07 -2.34
N ASP A 17 12.24 21.77 -2.14
CA ASP A 17 13.33 21.19 -1.37
C ASP A 17 14.13 20.20 -2.26
N GLU A 18 15.03 19.42 -1.66
CA GLU A 18 15.92 18.51 -2.37
C GLU A 18 15.25 17.50 -3.30
N ARG A 19 13.99 17.11 -3.05
CA ARG A 19 13.28 16.09 -3.88
C ARG A 19 11.81 16.39 -4.12
N PHE A 20 11.27 17.40 -3.46
CA PHE A 20 9.86 17.75 -3.49
C PHE A 20 9.68 19.18 -3.98
N VAL A 21 8.66 19.38 -4.81
CA VAL A 21 8.12 20.70 -5.13
C VAL A 21 6.67 20.72 -4.71
N ASN A 22 6.36 21.40 -3.62
CA ASN A 22 4.98 21.67 -3.23
C ASN A 22 4.50 22.88 -4.01
N MET A 23 3.32 22.78 -4.61
CA MET A 23 2.72 23.83 -5.44
C MET A 23 1.30 24.10 -4.99
N SER A 24 0.86 25.35 -5.13
CA SER A 24 -0.52 25.73 -4.91
C SER A 24 -1.00 26.79 -5.90
N ILE A 25 -2.26 26.69 -6.32
CA ILE A 25 -2.97 27.69 -7.13
C ILE A 25 -4.43 27.78 -6.67
N GLY A 26 -4.80 28.89 -6.03
CA GLY A 26 -6.06 28.97 -5.30
C GLY A 26 -6.11 27.90 -4.21
N ASP A 27 -7.16 27.08 -4.22
CA ASP A 27 -7.36 25.96 -3.28
C ASP A 27 -6.79 24.62 -3.79
N LEU A 28 -6.19 24.60 -4.98
CA LEU A 28 -5.57 23.41 -5.52
C LEU A 28 -4.13 23.31 -5.03
N GLU A 29 -3.79 22.19 -4.39
CA GLU A 29 -2.42 21.84 -4.03
C GLU A 29 -1.91 20.69 -4.91
N ALA A 30 -0.60 20.66 -5.14
CA ALA A 30 0.06 19.57 -5.85
C ALA A 30 1.47 19.36 -5.31
N VAL A 31 2.00 18.16 -5.48
CA VAL A 31 3.39 17.82 -5.18
C VAL A 31 4.05 17.21 -6.41
N ILE A 32 5.25 17.70 -6.74
CA ILE A 32 6.17 17.03 -7.65
C ILE A 32 7.22 16.33 -6.81
N ILE A 33 7.45 15.05 -7.07
CA ILE A 33 8.54 14.28 -6.49
C ILE A 33 9.51 13.97 -7.61
N TYR A 34 10.79 14.22 -7.41
CA TYR A 34 11.81 13.91 -8.40
C TYR A 34 12.93 13.07 -7.78
N VAL A 35 13.38 12.06 -8.52
CA VAL A 35 14.42 11.11 -8.12
C VAL A 35 15.46 11.04 -9.22
N ASN A 36 16.74 11.06 -8.85
CA ASN A 36 17.87 11.10 -9.77
C ASN A 36 17.81 12.30 -10.74
N ALA A 37 17.43 13.46 -10.22
CA ALA A 37 17.41 14.72 -10.94
C ALA A 37 17.75 15.89 -10.01
N THR A 38 18.28 16.97 -10.56
CA THR A 38 18.40 18.27 -9.88
C THR A 38 17.32 19.22 -10.38
N LEU A 39 16.82 20.08 -9.50
CA LEU A 39 15.86 21.12 -9.83
C LEU A 39 16.54 22.48 -9.95
N SER A 40 16.23 23.20 -11.04
CA SER A 40 16.43 24.65 -11.16
C SER A 40 15.07 25.33 -11.34
N ALA A 41 14.87 26.49 -10.73
CA ALA A 41 13.61 27.22 -10.83
C ALA A 41 13.85 28.71 -11.14
N GLU A 42 13.35 29.16 -12.28
CA GLU A 42 13.53 30.55 -12.76
C GLU A 42 12.25 31.03 -13.46
N GLY A 43 11.76 32.22 -13.10
CA GLY A 43 10.63 32.85 -13.78
C GLY A 43 9.34 32.01 -13.84
N GLY A 44 9.07 31.21 -12.80
CA GLY A 44 7.92 30.29 -12.78
C GLY A 44 8.12 29.02 -13.61
N THR A 45 9.32 28.78 -14.14
CA THR A 45 9.66 27.54 -14.85
C THR A 45 10.52 26.65 -13.96
N LEU A 46 10.09 25.41 -13.78
CA LEU A 46 10.82 24.34 -13.10
C LEU A 46 11.55 23.50 -14.15
N THR A 47 12.85 23.37 -14.01
CA THR A 47 13.69 22.54 -14.90
C THR A 47 14.30 21.41 -14.08
N PHE A 48 14.01 20.18 -14.46
CA PHE A 48 14.53 18.97 -13.85
C PHE A 48 15.59 18.37 -14.77
N THR A 49 16.84 18.35 -14.30
CA THR A 49 17.98 17.81 -15.03
C THR A 49 18.36 16.44 -14.46
N PRO A 50 18.24 15.34 -15.24
CA PRO A 50 18.57 14.00 -14.75
C PRO A 50 20.04 13.87 -14.36
N THR A 51 20.30 13.33 -13.17
CA THR A 51 21.66 13.05 -12.65
C THR A 51 22.09 11.60 -12.87
N SER A 52 21.14 10.66 -12.95
CA SER A 52 21.40 9.25 -13.27
C SER A 52 20.18 8.59 -13.94
N THR A 53 20.33 7.35 -14.40
CA THR A 53 19.23 6.57 -15.01
C THR A 53 18.96 5.30 -14.20
N PRO A 54 17.69 4.95 -13.92
CA PRO A 54 16.48 5.68 -14.32
C PRO A 54 16.27 6.95 -13.49
N TYR A 55 15.65 7.97 -14.08
CA TYR A 55 15.16 9.15 -13.36
C TYR A 55 13.64 9.19 -13.41
N HIS A 56 13.03 9.72 -12.36
CA HIS A 56 11.59 9.75 -12.22
C HIS A 56 11.14 11.15 -11.81
N ILE A 57 10.03 11.61 -12.40
CA ILE A 57 9.31 12.80 -11.99
C ILE A 57 7.86 12.38 -11.84
N ILE A 58 7.34 12.48 -10.62
CA ILE A 58 5.99 12.07 -10.25
C ILE A 58 5.22 13.34 -9.90
N PHE A 59 4.14 13.61 -10.62
CA PHE A 59 3.25 14.73 -10.35
C PHE A 59 1.97 14.20 -9.70
N ARG A 60 1.58 14.77 -8.55
CA ARG A 60 0.35 14.42 -7.84
C ARG A 60 -0.42 15.67 -7.47
N ILE A 61 -1.73 15.62 -7.66
CA ILE A 61 -2.66 16.66 -7.22
C ILE A 61 -3.23 16.22 -5.88
N VAL A 62 -3.24 17.13 -4.90
CA VAL A 62 -3.91 16.91 -3.63
C VAL A 62 -5.38 17.25 -3.82
N PRO A 63 -6.30 16.30 -3.58
CA PRO A 63 -7.73 16.59 -3.64
C PRO A 63 -8.10 17.62 -2.57
N ALA A 64 -9.04 18.51 -2.90
CA ALA A 64 -9.53 19.53 -1.98
C ALA A 64 -10.16 18.91 -0.73
N GLU A 65 -10.14 19.65 0.38
CA GLU A 65 -10.73 19.19 1.62
C GLU A 65 -12.25 18.95 1.48
N GLY A 66 -12.74 17.84 2.06
CA GLY A 66 -14.17 17.50 2.07
C GLY A 66 -14.69 16.77 0.83
N VAL A 67 -13.85 16.47 -0.16
CA VAL A 67 -14.26 15.61 -1.28
C VAL A 67 -14.23 14.14 -0.83
N ALA A 68 -15.43 13.58 -0.62
CA ALA A 68 -15.60 12.19 -0.22
C ALA A 68 -14.97 11.22 -1.24
N GLY A 69 -14.31 10.18 -0.75
CA GLY A 69 -13.61 9.20 -1.59
C GLY A 69 -12.13 9.49 -1.82
N HIS A 70 -11.61 10.62 -1.32
CA HIS A 70 -10.21 11.02 -1.50
C HIS A 70 -9.36 11.09 -0.22
N MET A 71 -9.83 10.45 0.86
CA MET A 71 -9.11 10.44 2.14
C MET A 71 -7.72 9.82 1.98
N TRP A 72 -7.63 8.68 1.27
CA TRP A 72 -6.36 8.05 0.89
C TRP A 72 -5.42 9.05 0.23
N GLU A 73 -5.84 9.73 -0.85
CA GLU A 73 -4.93 10.59 -1.61
C GLU A 73 -4.45 11.80 -0.81
N ARG A 74 -5.29 12.33 0.08
CA ARG A 74 -4.90 13.41 0.98
C ARG A 74 -3.84 12.94 1.98
N GLU A 75 -4.13 11.89 2.73
CA GLU A 75 -3.22 11.36 3.76
C GLU A 75 -1.95 10.77 3.16
N TYR A 76 -2.06 10.14 1.99
CA TYR A 76 -0.93 9.74 1.14
C TYR A 76 -0.04 10.94 0.82
N THR A 77 -0.62 12.06 0.41
CA THR A 77 0.17 13.25 0.07
C THR A 77 0.79 13.87 1.31
N GLU A 78 0.08 13.89 2.45
CA GLU A 78 0.66 14.30 3.72
C GLU A 78 1.85 13.42 4.11
N ALA A 79 1.73 12.09 3.98
CA ALA A 79 2.83 11.15 4.24
C ALA A 79 4.11 11.47 3.44
N LEU A 80 3.94 11.94 2.19
CA LEU A 80 5.04 12.43 1.36
C LEU A 80 5.58 13.76 1.87
N LYS A 81 4.71 14.73 2.16
CA LYS A 81 5.10 16.06 2.68
C LYS A 81 5.88 15.95 4.00
N ILE A 82 5.48 15.07 4.91
CA ILE A 82 6.16 14.83 6.19
C ILE A 82 7.32 13.83 6.09
N ARG A 83 7.66 13.34 4.89
CA ARG A 83 8.80 12.44 4.60
C ARG A 83 8.76 11.08 5.29
N LYS A 84 7.59 10.67 5.78
CA LYS A 84 7.33 9.31 6.31
C LYS A 84 7.19 8.29 5.18
N ALA A 85 6.73 8.76 4.02
CA ALA A 85 6.82 8.16 2.69
C ALA A 85 8.19 7.55 2.32
N VAL A 86 8.39 6.24 2.29
CA VAL A 86 9.71 5.66 1.88
C VAL A 86 9.73 5.12 0.45
N GLY A 87 8.59 4.66 -0.02
CA GLY A 87 8.41 4.19 -1.38
C GLY A 87 6.98 3.75 -1.64
N GLU A 88 6.67 3.58 -2.91
CA GLU A 88 5.40 3.02 -3.36
C GLU A 88 5.57 1.87 -4.33
N MET A 89 4.62 0.94 -4.33
CA MET A 89 4.55 -0.14 -5.30
C MET A 89 3.12 -0.33 -5.79
N ARG A 90 2.92 -0.32 -7.11
CA ARG A 90 1.66 -0.68 -7.75
C ARG A 90 1.78 -2.06 -8.36
N ILE A 91 0.89 -2.95 -7.99
CA ILE A 91 0.91 -4.35 -8.41
C ILE A 91 -0.39 -4.66 -9.13
N ALA A 92 -0.28 -5.12 -10.36
CA ALA A 92 -1.40 -5.61 -11.13
C ALA A 92 -1.14 -7.06 -11.54
N ILE A 93 -2.13 -7.93 -11.32
CA ILE A 93 -2.15 -9.27 -11.89
C ILE A 93 -3.22 -9.28 -12.97
N SER A 94 -2.91 -9.85 -14.14
CA SER A 94 -3.88 -10.05 -15.22
C SER A 94 -3.48 -11.27 -16.05
N ASP A 95 -4.42 -12.20 -16.26
CA ASP A 95 -4.23 -13.41 -17.08
C ASP A 95 -2.97 -14.25 -16.72
N GLY A 96 -2.57 -14.26 -15.44
CA GLY A 96 -1.39 -14.97 -14.96
C GLY A 96 -0.06 -14.24 -15.15
N GLU A 97 -0.08 -13.07 -15.80
CA GLU A 97 1.03 -12.13 -15.81
C GLU A 97 0.92 -11.16 -14.63
N HIS A 98 2.06 -10.64 -14.17
CA HIS A 98 2.12 -9.61 -13.15
C HIS A 98 2.93 -8.43 -13.65
N MET A 99 2.46 -7.24 -13.29
CA MET A 99 3.17 -5.98 -13.48
C MET A 99 3.38 -5.33 -12.12
N ALA A 100 4.59 -4.83 -11.89
CA ALA A 100 4.93 -4.06 -10.71
C ALA A 100 5.63 -2.78 -11.12
N ASP A 101 5.00 -1.65 -10.82
CA ASP A 101 5.67 -0.35 -10.85
C ASP A 101 6.13 -0.03 -9.44
N GLN A 102 7.40 0.31 -9.26
CA GLN A 102 7.98 0.60 -7.96
C GLN A 102 8.74 1.92 -7.98
N PHE A 103 8.56 2.72 -6.93
CA PHE A 103 9.18 4.02 -6.79
C PHE A 103 9.70 4.20 -5.37
N ALA A 104 11.02 4.17 -5.18
CA ALA A 104 11.63 4.49 -3.90
C ALA A 104 11.84 6.01 -3.80
N TYR A 105 11.40 6.61 -2.70
CA TYR A 105 11.59 8.04 -2.45
C TYR A 105 12.95 8.34 -1.81
N ARG A 106 13.53 7.34 -1.14
CA ARG A 106 14.87 7.39 -0.54
C ARG A 106 15.86 6.58 -1.37
N GLU A 107 17.07 7.10 -1.56
CA GLU A 107 18.13 6.45 -2.35
C GLU A 107 18.59 5.11 -1.77
N ASN A 108 18.51 4.98 -0.45
CA ASN A 108 18.95 3.80 0.29
C ASN A 108 17.82 2.81 0.55
N VAL A 109 16.65 2.97 -0.09
CA VAL A 109 15.54 2.02 0.01
C VAL A 109 15.34 1.37 -1.36
N ARG A 110 15.26 0.06 -1.38
CA ARG A 110 14.96 -0.75 -2.55
C ARG A 110 13.81 -1.68 -2.23
N MET A 111 12.88 -1.77 -3.18
CA MET A 111 11.73 -2.65 -3.11
C MET A 111 11.82 -3.61 -4.28
N GLU A 112 11.35 -4.83 -4.11
CA GLU A 112 11.31 -5.82 -5.18
C GLU A 112 10.13 -6.76 -5.00
N LEU A 113 9.32 -6.91 -6.04
CA LEU A 113 8.28 -7.92 -6.06
C LEU A 113 8.93 -9.30 -6.24
N LYS A 114 8.91 -10.14 -5.18
CA LYS A 114 9.48 -11.49 -5.21
C LYS A 114 8.50 -12.54 -5.68
N HIS A 115 7.21 -12.33 -5.40
CA HIS A 115 6.16 -13.25 -5.76
C HIS A 115 4.84 -12.50 -5.94
N ALA A 116 4.10 -12.81 -7.00
CA ALA A 116 2.75 -12.34 -7.21
C ALA A 116 1.92 -13.45 -7.85
N GLU A 117 0.92 -13.89 -7.11
CA GLU A 117 -0.16 -14.74 -7.60
C GLU A 117 -1.48 -14.21 -7.04
N ARG A 118 -2.61 -14.71 -7.56
CA ARG A 118 -3.91 -14.32 -7.04
C ARG A 118 -3.97 -14.60 -5.53
N ASN A 119 -4.44 -13.61 -4.77
CA ASN A 119 -4.57 -13.62 -3.31
C ASN A 119 -3.25 -13.77 -2.55
N ARG A 120 -2.08 -13.60 -3.19
CA ARG A 120 -0.82 -13.65 -2.48
C ARG A 120 0.28 -12.87 -3.19
N VAL A 121 0.83 -11.90 -2.49
CA VAL A 121 1.96 -11.11 -2.98
C VAL A 121 3.02 -11.04 -1.91
N ARG A 122 4.27 -11.24 -2.30
CA ARG A 122 5.45 -11.07 -1.45
C ARG A 122 6.39 -10.03 -2.04
N ILE A 123 6.70 -9.05 -1.22
CA ILE A 123 7.56 -7.93 -1.52
C ILE A 123 8.76 -8.01 -0.60
N GLU A 124 9.96 -7.85 -1.13
CA GLU A 124 11.16 -7.62 -0.34
C GLU A 124 11.43 -6.13 -0.29
N VAL A 125 11.68 -5.61 0.91
CA VAL A 125 12.13 -4.24 1.12
C VAL A 125 13.50 -4.31 1.77
N SER A 126 14.47 -3.61 1.19
CA SER A 126 15.83 -3.53 1.69
C SER A 126 16.26 -2.08 1.81
N GLY A 127 17.04 -1.77 2.84
CA GLY A 127 17.65 -0.46 2.99
C GLY A 127 18.45 -0.32 4.26
N GLU A 128 18.78 0.92 4.62
CA GLU A 128 19.52 1.24 5.84
C GLU A 128 18.88 2.43 6.58
N GLY A 129 19.08 2.51 7.91
CA GLY A 129 18.66 3.64 8.73
C GLY A 129 17.22 3.57 9.24
N GLU A 130 16.67 4.74 9.58
CA GLU A 130 15.31 4.85 10.13
C GLU A 130 14.26 4.38 9.14
N GLY A 131 13.27 3.65 9.65
CA GLY A 131 12.16 3.11 8.88
C GLY A 131 11.23 4.18 8.29
N GLY A 132 10.02 3.74 7.95
CA GLY A 132 8.98 4.60 7.40
C GLY A 132 7.83 3.79 6.83
N VAL A 133 7.01 4.42 5.99
CA VAL A 133 5.79 3.81 5.47
C VAL A 133 5.94 3.49 3.98
N MET A 134 5.69 2.23 3.65
CA MET A 134 5.57 1.76 2.28
C MET A 134 4.10 1.82 1.85
N LEU A 135 3.85 2.41 0.69
CA LEU A 135 2.51 2.59 0.14
C LEU A 135 2.28 1.61 -1.01
N LEU A 136 1.25 0.79 -0.93
CA LEU A 136 0.97 -0.23 -1.94
C LEU A 136 -0.39 0.00 -2.57
N GLN A 137 -0.49 -0.30 -3.84
CA GLN A 137 -1.75 -0.35 -4.57
C GLN A 137 -1.82 -1.65 -5.33
N MET A 138 -2.91 -2.38 -5.19
CA MET A 138 -3.08 -3.69 -5.79
C MET A 138 -4.40 -3.75 -6.53
N ASN A 139 -4.41 -4.27 -7.75
CA ASN A 139 -5.67 -4.40 -8.49
C ASN A 139 -6.55 -5.52 -7.91
N ARG A 140 -7.83 -5.51 -8.28
CA ARG A 140 -8.83 -6.50 -7.83
C ARG A 140 -8.44 -7.95 -8.09
N GLU A 141 -7.69 -8.22 -9.15
CA GLU A 141 -7.28 -9.58 -9.50
C GLU A 141 -6.15 -10.09 -8.61
N ALA A 142 -5.32 -9.18 -8.08
CA ALA A 142 -4.31 -9.51 -7.10
C ALA A 142 -4.93 -9.92 -5.75
N LEU A 143 -6.05 -9.30 -5.34
CA LEU A 143 -6.69 -9.54 -4.04
C LEU A 143 -8.21 -9.50 -4.13
N GLN A 144 -8.88 -10.60 -3.76
CA GLN A 144 -10.34 -10.75 -3.89
C GLN A 144 -11.11 -10.76 -2.57
N SER A 145 -10.44 -10.72 -1.43
CA SER A 145 -11.03 -11.00 -0.12
C SER A 145 -10.49 -10.07 0.97
N ARG A 146 -10.92 -10.28 2.21
CA ARG A 146 -10.20 -9.76 3.38
C ARG A 146 -8.73 -10.14 3.28
N VAL A 147 -7.86 -9.29 3.78
CA VAL A 147 -6.42 -9.42 3.65
C VAL A 147 -5.77 -9.53 5.01
N ARG A 148 -4.64 -10.22 5.05
CA ARG A 148 -3.70 -10.19 6.18
C ARG A 148 -2.35 -9.80 5.63
N VAL A 149 -1.65 -8.98 6.40
CA VAL A 149 -0.28 -8.59 6.11
C VAL A 149 0.64 -9.31 7.08
N TYR A 150 1.71 -9.87 6.56
CA TYR A 150 2.77 -10.51 7.31
C TYR A 150 4.06 -9.72 7.08
N PHE A 151 4.80 -9.48 8.16
CA PHE A 151 6.11 -8.86 8.13
C PHE A 151 7.12 -9.86 8.68
N ASP A 152 8.08 -10.27 7.86
CA ASP A 152 9.05 -11.32 8.17
C ASP A 152 8.42 -12.66 8.62
N GLY A 153 7.23 -12.94 8.08
CA GLY A 153 6.46 -14.15 8.38
C GLY A 153 5.55 -14.06 9.61
N GLU A 154 5.58 -12.95 10.35
CA GLU A 154 4.68 -12.72 11.48
C GLU A 154 3.49 -11.84 11.07
N GLU A 155 2.28 -12.20 11.53
CA GLU A 155 1.06 -11.44 11.20
C GLU A 155 1.12 -10.05 11.85
N VAL A 156 0.95 -9.02 11.04
CA VAL A 156 1.01 -7.62 11.45
C VAL A 156 -0.36 -7.19 11.97
N LYS A 157 -0.38 -6.34 12.99
CA LYS A 157 -1.63 -5.71 13.46
C LYS A 157 -2.18 -4.76 12.39
N GLU A 158 -3.49 -4.85 12.13
CA GLU A 158 -4.21 -3.86 11.33
C GLU A 158 -4.52 -2.63 12.19
N ALA A 159 -4.19 -1.45 11.68
CA ALA A 159 -4.51 -0.14 12.23
C ALA A 159 -5.96 0.22 11.98
N GLU A 160 -6.51 1.12 12.80
CA GLU A 160 -7.89 1.60 12.62
C GLU A 160 -8.02 2.61 11.47
N ASN A 161 -6.94 3.33 11.17
CA ASN A 161 -6.86 4.34 10.11
C ASN A 161 -5.42 4.51 9.62
N LEU A 162 -5.27 5.16 8.46
CA LEU A 162 -3.96 5.44 7.86
C LEU A 162 -3.12 6.38 8.75
N GLY A 163 -3.73 7.34 9.45
CA GLY A 163 -3.07 8.19 10.45
C GLY A 163 -2.26 7.41 11.49
N GLU A 164 -2.80 6.33 12.07
CA GLU A 164 -2.10 5.47 13.04
C GLU A 164 -0.82 4.87 12.44
N VAL A 165 -0.83 4.49 11.15
CA VAL A 165 0.36 3.97 10.44
C VAL A 165 1.37 5.09 10.17
N LEU A 166 0.90 6.29 9.82
CA LEU A 166 1.76 7.45 9.58
C LEU A 166 2.43 7.95 10.85
N GLU A 167 1.74 7.89 11.99
CA GLU A 167 2.25 8.28 13.31
C GLU A 167 2.97 7.14 14.04
N ALA A 168 2.90 5.91 13.52
CA ALA A 168 3.57 4.76 14.14
C ALA A 168 5.07 4.99 14.32
N THR A 169 5.54 4.70 15.54
CA THR A 169 6.93 4.74 15.97
C THR A 169 7.23 3.49 16.79
N GLY A 170 8.51 3.14 16.95
CA GLY A 170 8.94 1.98 17.72
C GLY A 170 9.35 0.80 16.83
N GLU A 171 9.27 -0.41 17.39
CA GLU A 171 9.83 -1.65 16.79
C GLU A 171 8.77 -2.55 16.15
N GLU A 172 7.48 -2.27 16.35
CA GLU A 172 6.40 -3.14 15.85
C GLU A 172 5.88 -2.65 14.49
N PRO A 173 5.81 -3.53 13.47
CA PRO A 173 5.18 -3.18 12.21
C PRO A 173 3.68 -2.98 12.40
N LEU A 174 3.09 -2.13 11.57
CA LEU A 174 1.66 -1.86 11.56
C LEU A 174 1.21 -1.69 10.11
N TYR A 175 0.00 -2.13 9.76
CA TYR A 175 -0.54 -1.87 8.43
C TYR A 175 -1.95 -1.32 8.47
N TYR A 176 -2.32 -0.57 7.44
CA TYR A 176 -3.69 -0.18 7.18
C TYR A 176 -4.04 -0.58 5.75
N SER A 177 -5.29 -0.96 5.51
CA SER A 177 -5.77 -1.23 4.16
C SER A 177 -7.17 -0.66 3.95
N GLU A 178 -7.44 -0.15 2.75
CA GLU A 178 -8.78 0.26 2.37
C GLU A 178 -9.10 -0.01 0.89
N PRO A 179 -10.37 -0.24 0.55
CA PRO A 179 -10.79 -0.37 -0.84
C PRO A 179 -10.58 0.94 -1.61
N ALA A 180 -10.00 0.83 -2.78
CA ALA A 180 -9.87 1.90 -3.75
C ALA A 180 -10.97 1.84 -4.82
N GLU A 181 -11.03 2.86 -5.68
CA GLU A 181 -11.90 2.82 -6.85
C GLU A 181 -11.63 1.59 -7.73
N LYS A 182 -12.70 1.12 -8.41
CA LYS A 182 -12.64 0.01 -9.38
C LYS A 182 -12.18 -1.32 -8.77
N GLY A 183 -12.31 -1.48 -7.45
CA GLY A 183 -12.02 -2.71 -6.72
C GLY A 183 -10.53 -2.98 -6.52
N SER A 184 -9.68 -1.96 -6.71
CA SER A 184 -8.29 -2.04 -6.24
C SER A 184 -8.26 -1.91 -4.71
N GLN A 185 -7.13 -2.21 -4.08
CA GLN A 185 -6.92 -2.07 -2.64
C GLN A 185 -5.67 -1.24 -2.41
N TYR A 186 -5.77 -0.28 -1.48
CA TYR A 186 -4.63 0.47 -0.99
C TYR A 186 -4.12 -0.12 0.32
N PHE A 187 -2.80 -0.04 0.51
CA PHE A 187 -2.15 -0.42 1.76
C PHE A 187 -1.10 0.59 2.17
N ALA A 188 -0.99 0.84 3.47
CA ALA A 188 0.16 1.48 4.08
C ALA A 188 0.76 0.50 5.07
N VAL A 189 2.07 0.25 4.98
CA VAL A 189 2.78 -0.66 5.87
C VAL A 189 3.92 0.12 6.53
N TYR A 190 3.87 0.26 7.85
CA TYR A 190 4.97 0.80 8.63
C TYR A 190 6.07 -0.25 8.79
N ILE A 191 7.26 0.13 8.37
CA ILE A 191 8.51 -0.60 8.51
C ILE A 191 9.29 0.10 9.63
N PRO A 192 9.50 -0.54 10.80
CA PRO A 192 10.13 0.06 11.97
C PRO A 192 11.55 0.59 11.72
N HIS A 193 12.39 -0.23 11.13
CA HIS A 193 13.78 0.08 10.78
C HIS A 193 14.13 -0.55 9.44
N PHE A 194 15.04 0.05 8.66
CA PHE A 194 15.47 -0.58 7.41
C PHE A 194 16.62 -1.55 7.63
N SER A 195 16.33 -2.81 7.31
CA SER A 195 17.27 -3.85 6.93
C SER A 195 16.67 -4.60 5.73
N THR A 196 16.93 -5.89 5.54
CA THR A 196 16.19 -6.71 4.56
C THR A 196 14.97 -7.33 5.24
N HIS A 197 13.78 -6.95 4.78
CA HIS A 197 12.50 -7.41 5.29
C HIS A 197 11.62 -7.94 4.17
N THR A 198 10.67 -8.78 4.54
CA THR A 198 9.63 -9.31 3.65
C THR A 198 8.25 -8.87 4.11
N ILE A 199 7.48 -8.32 3.18
CA ILE A 199 6.07 -7.99 3.36
C ILE A 199 5.28 -8.97 2.51
N GLU A 200 4.41 -9.75 3.13
CA GLU A 200 3.54 -10.70 2.45
C GLU A 200 2.08 -10.33 2.70
N ILE A 201 1.33 -10.14 1.62
CA ILE A 201 -0.09 -9.80 1.65
C ILE A 201 -0.86 -11.00 1.14
N VAL A 202 -1.72 -11.55 1.99
CA VAL A 202 -2.48 -12.76 1.71
C VAL A 202 -3.97 -12.45 1.78
N GLY A 203 -4.69 -12.79 0.71
CA GLY A 203 -6.14 -12.83 0.70
C GLY A 203 -6.62 -14.01 1.53
N VAL A 204 -7.37 -13.72 2.58
CA VAL A 204 -8.07 -14.70 3.41
C VAL A 204 -9.41 -15.01 2.76
N GLU A 205 -9.52 -16.18 2.13
CA GLU A 205 -10.83 -16.72 1.78
C GLU A 205 -11.58 -17.00 3.09
N GLU A 206 -12.70 -16.31 3.30
CA GLU A 206 -13.64 -16.71 4.34
C GLU A 206 -14.19 -18.07 3.93
N TRP A 207 -13.67 -19.14 4.55
CA TRP A 207 -14.38 -20.40 4.50
C TRP A 207 -15.80 -20.15 5.02
N PRO A 208 -16.84 -20.48 4.24
CA PRO A 208 -18.21 -20.20 4.63
C PRO A 208 -18.67 -21.28 5.63
N LEU A 209 -17.89 -21.48 6.71
CA LEU A 209 -18.26 -22.34 7.83
C LEU A 209 -19.62 -21.91 8.37
N ALA A 210 -19.95 -20.62 8.33
CA ALA A 210 -21.27 -20.09 8.67
C ALA A 210 -22.39 -20.71 7.82
N ASP A 211 -22.17 -20.88 6.51
CA ASP A 211 -23.15 -21.48 5.60
C ASP A 211 -23.24 -23.01 5.78
N TYR A 212 -22.16 -23.63 6.27
CA TYR A 212 -22.10 -25.07 6.53
C TYR A 212 -22.48 -25.48 7.97
N LEU A 213 -22.50 -24.54 8.92
CA LEU A 213 -22.88 -24.77 10.33
C LEU A 213 -24.22 -25.50 10.49
N PRO A 214 -25.29 -25.16 9.73
CA PRO A 214 -26.56 -25.89 9.81
C PRO A 214 -26.41 -27.37 9.44
N TYR A 215 -25.60 -27.67 8.42
CA TYR A 215 -25.38 -29.05 7.95
C TYR A 215 -24.50 -29.86 8.92
N ILE A 216 -23.48 -29.23 9.50
CA ILE A 216 -22.64 -29.83 10.55
C ILE A 216 -23.50 -30.16 11.79
N ALA A 217 -24.38 -29.24 12.20
CA ALA A 217 -25.29 -29.47 13.33
C ALA A 217 -26.24 -30.65 13.08
N VAL A 218 -26.85 -30.74 11.88
CA VAL A 218 -27.69 -31.87 11.50
C VAL A 218 -26.91 -33.18 11.50
N GLY A 219 -25.68 -33.19 10.96
CA GLY A 219 -24.80 -34.36 10.96
C GLY A 219 -24.50 -34.89 12.37
N ILE A 220 -24.21 -33.99 13.32
CA ILE A 220 -23.96 -34.35 14.73
C ILE A 220 -25.23 -34.95 15.36
N VAL A 221 -26.40 -34.37 15.12
CA VAL A 221 -27.68 -34.88 15.65
C VAL A 221 -27.96 -36.29 15.13
N VAL A 222 -27.78 -36.53 13.83
CA VAL A 222 -27.99 -37.87 13.23
C VAL A 222 -27.05 -38.91 13.83
N LEU A 223 -25.77 -38.56 14.03
CA LEU A 223 -24.79 -39.45 14.66
C LEU A 223 -25.15 -39.77 16.11
N LEU A 224 -25.60 -38.79 16.88
CA LEU A 224 -26.05 -38.99 18.25
C LEU A 224 -27.29 -39.90 18.33
N VAL A 225 -28.28 -39.70 17.45
CA VAL A 225 -29.47 -40.55 17.38
C VAL A 225 -29.09 -41.99 17.01
N ALA A 226 -28.21 -42.17 16.01
CA ALA A 226 -27.73 -43.49 15.62
C ALA A 226 -26.95 -44.18 16.75
N ALA A 227 -26.11 -43.44 17.48
CA ALA A 227 -25.36 -43.96 18.62
C ALA A 227 -26.28 -44.39 19.77
N ILE A 228 -27.30 -43.58 20.10
CA ILE A 228 -28.32 -43.92 21.11
C ILE A 228 -29.08 -45.18 20.67
N PHE A 229 -29.50 -45.26 19.41
CA PHE A 229 -30.22 -46.42 18.87
C PHE A 229 -29.39 -47.70 18.95
N LEU A 230 -28.10 -47.63 18.58
CA LEU A 230 -27.18 -48.77 18.67
C LEU A 230 -26.92 -49.20 20.12
N ALA A 231 -26.77 -48.24 21.04
CA ALA A 231 -26.59 -48.51 22.46
C ALA A 231 -27.82 -49.19 23.09
N LEU A 232 -29.03 -48.75 22.71
CA LEU A 232 -30.29 -49.37 23.14
C LEU A 232 -30.47 -50.77 22.54
N ARG A 233 -30.04 -51.00 21.29
CA ARG A 233 -30.12 -52.30 20.64
C ARG A 233 -29.16 -53.33 21.24
N LYS A 234 -27.99 -52.92 21.75
CA LYS A 234 -27.04 -53.81 22.45
C LYS A 234 -27.48 -54.19 23.87
N ARG A 235 -28.48 -53.52 24.45
CA ARG A 235 -29.01 -53.78 25.80
C ARG A 235 -30.19 -54.76 25.83
N LYS A 236 -30.74 -55.13 24.68
CA LYS A 236 -31.72 -56.22 24.54
C LYS A 236 -31.01 -57.48 24.07
#